data_AF-A0A5A7NXJ6-F1
#
_entry.id   AF-A0A5A7NXJ6-F1
#
_cell.length_a   1.000
_cell.length_b   1.000
_cell.length_c   1.000
_cell.angle_alpha   90.00
_cell.angle_beta   90.00
_cell.angle_gamma   90.00
#
_symmetry.space_group_name_H-M   'P 1'
#
loop_
_entity.id
_entity.type
_entity.pdbx_description
1 polymer ?
#
loop_
_entity_poly.entity_id
_entity_poly.type
_entity_poly.pdbx_seq_one_letter_code
_entity_poly.pdbx_strand_id
1 'polypeptide(L)'
;MVSTNGFAMNGGDGAESYQKNSSYQRSVINNAKSAVQKFIAQHSTDSLSSPTIAIADLGCSVGPNTLITVHNIVEAIKLKHPQKEFQVYFSDQVDNDFNTLFSSLPPDRDYHAVGVPGSFYQRLFPRSSLQIVHCSTALHWLSRSPSVENRGRIGYSRAGQAVVDAYARQHAQDVSKFLEARAEEVVPGGLLMLILPARPNGVPHSRVGQNVVVDALEDCLMDLARKGIIDEEKVDEFNCPTYYTSTQELEEIVKLNALFSIERMESLPPINNILHFRSFKQVSLTFRAAFEHLISTQFGQQISDKIFDTLLTRKLVKMTFRLLSASSLNLFVLLKRKQDDDIL
;
A
#
# COMPACT_ATOMS: atom_id res chain seq x y z
N MET A 1 -7.17 21.40 -5.97
CA MET A 1 -6.40 20.39 -5.22
C MET A 1 -7.32 19.23 -4.90
N VAL A 2 -7.07 18.06 -5.48
CA VAL A 2 -7.79 16.83 -5.11
C VAL A 2 -7.28 16.40 -3.73
N SER A 3 -8.13 16.50 -2.72
CA SER A 3 -7.86 15.88 -1.42
C SER A 3 -7.89 14.37 -1.61
N THR A 4 -6.91 13.63 -1.07
CA THR A 4 -6.99 12.14 -1.06
C THR A 4 -7.81 11.60 0.10
N ASN A 5 -8.57 12.45 0.80
CA ASN A 5 -9.56 11.98 1.75
C ASN A 5 -10.54 11.04 1.02
N GLY A 6 -10.37 9.73 1.14
CA GLY A 6 -11.35 8.74 0.68
C GLY A 6 -10.92 7.74 -0.41
N PHE A 7 -9.66 7.63 -0.84
CA PHE A 7 -9.33 6.62 -1.86
C PHE A 7 -9.24 5.19 -1.30
N ALA A 8 -10.34 4.44 -1.44
CA ALA A 8 -10.40 3.01 -1.21
C ALA A 8 -10.36 2.21 -2.52
N MET A 9 -9.99 0.94 -2.43
CA MET A 9 -10.03 0.01 -3.56
C MET A 9 -11.49 -0.33 -3.94
N ASN A 10 -11.71 -0.83 -5.16
CA ASN A 10 -13.04 -1.28 -5.59
C ASN A 10 -13.60 -2.35 -4.66
N GLY A 11 -14.71 -2.01 -3.98
CA GLY A 11 -15.44 -2.90 -3.10
C GLY A 11 -16.26 -3.98 -3.81
N GLY A 12 -16.99 -4.76 -3.02
CA GLY A 12 -17.82 -5.87 -3.48
C GLY A 12 -17.05 -7.13 -3.92
N ASP A 13 -17.79 -8.07 -4.50
CA ASP A 13 -17.33 -9.40 -4.90
C ASP A 13 -17.38 -9.64 -6.43
N GLY A 14 -17.73 -8.60 -7.19
CA GLY A 14 -17.83 -8.62 -8.65
C GLY A 14 -16.49 -8.84 -9.38
N ALA A 15 -16.56 -9.08 -10.69
CA ALA A 15 -15.38 -9.41 -11.50
C ALA A 15 -14.29 -8.32 -11.52
N GLU A 16 -14.65 -7.07 -11.25
CA GLU A 16 -13.78 -5.90 -11.26
C GLU A 16 -13.37 -5.46 -9.83
N SER A 17 -13.83 -6.20 -8.81
CA SER A 17 -13.52 -5.85 -7.42
C SER A 17 -12.07 -6.16 -7.06
N TYR A 18 -11.58 -5.49 -6.03
CA TYR A 18 -10.24 -5.72 -5.51
C TYR A 18 -10.07 -7.14 -4.96
N GLN A 19 -11.13 -7.72 -4.38
CA GLN A 19 -11.12 -9.09 -3.88
C GLN A 19 -10.73 -10.10 -4.99
N LYS A 20 -11.20 -9.90 -6.22
CA LYS A 20 -10.93 -10.77 -7.38
C LYS A 20 -9.62 -10.42 -8.11
N ASN A 21 -9.11 -9.20 -7.95
CA ASN A 21 -7.99 -8.69 -8.74
C ASN A 21 -6.73 -8.34 -7.93
N SER A 22 -6.63 -8.78 -6.68
CA SER A 22 -5.50 -8.51 -5.77
C SER A 22 -4.52 -9.68 -5.59
N SER A 23 -4.40 -10.54 -6.61
CA SER A 23 -3.56 -11.76 -6.55
C SER A 23 -2.07 -11.44 -6.42
N TYR A 24 -1.62 -10.30 -6.96
CA TYR A 24 -0.23 -9.85 -6.85
C TYR A 24 0.12 -9.54 -5.39
N GLN A 25 -0.72 -8.73 -4.73
CA GLN A 25 -0.57 -8.37 -3.32
C GLN A 25 -0.64 -9.62 -2.43
N ARG A 26 -1.47 -10.61 -2.80
CA ARG A 26 -1.49 -11.91 -2.12
C ARG A 26 -0.15 -12.66 -2.22
N SER A 27 0.44 -12.70 -3.42
CA SER A 27 1.78 -13.30 -3.59
C SER A 27 2.84 -12.58 -2.77
N VAL A 28 2.77 -11.25 -2.67
CA VAL A 28 3.67 -10.46 -1.82
C VAL A 28 3.54 -10.86 -0.34
N ILE A 29 2.31 -10.96 0.18
CA ILE A 29 2.04 -11.41 1.57
C ILE A 29 2.57 -12.83 1.80
N ASN A 30 2.32 -13.75 0.86
CA ASN A 30 2.79 -15.13 0.95
C ASN A 30 4.32 -15.22 0.98
N ASN A 31 5.01 -14.40 0.16
CA ASN A 31 6.47 -14.33 0.16
C ASN A 31 7.03 -13.79 1.48
N ALA A 32 6.28 -12.96 2.20
CA ALA A 32 6.67 -12.44 3.51
C ALA A 32 6.32 -13.38 4.69
N LYS A 33 5.50 -14.42 4.48
CA LYS A 33 4.97 -15.28 5.55
C LYS A 33 6.07 -15.86 6.44
N SER A 34 7.11 -16.43 5.84
CA SER A 34 8.21 -17.06 6.60
C SER A 34 9.01 -16.05 7.41
N ALA A 35 9.23 -14.84 6.88
CA ALA A 35 9.85 -13.74 7.61
C ALA A 35 8.99 -13.36 8.83
N VAL A 36 7.70 -13.09 8.64
CA VAL A 36 6.75 -12.76 9.73
C VAL A 36 6.76 -13.82 10.83
N GLN A 37 6.63 -15.10 10.46
CA GLN A 37 6.66 -16.21 11.42
C GLN A 37 7.97 -16.28 12.21
N LYS A 38 9.11 -16.16 11.51
CA LYS A 38 10.44 -16.16 12.14
C LYS A 38 10.60 -15.00 13.11
N PHE A 39 10.09 -13.81 12.77
CA PHE A 39 10.21 -12.63 13.62
C PHE A 39 9.36 -12.70 14.86
N ILE A 40 8.10 -13.08 14.72
CA ILE A 40 7.21 -13.32 15.87
C ILE A 40 7.83 -14.37 16.80
N ALA A 41 8.44 -15.41 16.23
CA ALA A 41 9.16 -16.39 17.03
C ALA A 41 10.36 -15.78 17.78
N GLN A 42 11.16 -14.92 17.16
CA GLN A 42 12.35 -14.34 17.80
C GLN A 42 12.03 -13.21 18.80
N HIS A 43 10.94 -12.48 18.60
CA HIS A 43 10.58 -11.27 19.34
C HIS A 43 9.46 -11.51 20.36
N SER A 44 9.43 -12.69 21.00
CA SER A 44 8.67 -12.89 22.24
C SER A 44 9.29 -12.04 23.35
N THR A 45 9.02 -10.73 23.28
CA THR A 45 9.43 -9.69 24.20
C THR A 45 8.38 -9.53 25.30
N ASP A 46 8.72 -8.77 26.34
CA ASP A 46 7.79 -8.38 27.42
C ASP A 46 6.50 -7.72 26.90
N SER A 47 6.51 -7.15 25.69
CA SER A 47 5.32 -6.58 25.03
C SER A 47 4.20 -7.60 24.77
N LEU A 48 4.54 -8.90 24.66
CA LEU A 48 3.57 -10.00 24.52
C LEU A 48 3.17 -10.62 25.87
N SER A 49 3.52 -10.01 27.01
CA SER A 49 3.10 -10.47 28.33
C SER A 49 1.60 -10.33 28.56
N SER A 50 0.96 -9.33 27.94
CA SER A 50 -0.49 -9.08 28.03
C SER A 50 -1.32 -10.32 27.68
N PRO A 51 -2.38 -10.65 28.43
CA PRO A 51 -3.26 -11.78 28.12
C PRO A 51 -3.92 -11.64 26.74
N THR A 52 -4.20 -10.40 26.32
CA THR A 52 -4.75 -10.07 25.00
C THR A 52 -3.68 -9.41 24.14
N ILE A 53 -3.54 -9.87 22.90
CA ILE A 53 -2.66 -9.26 21.89
C ILE A 53 -3.52 -8.47 20.89
N ALA A 54 -3.32 -7.15 20.86
CA ALA A 54 -3.91 -6.25 19.90
C ALA A 54 -3.04 -6.15 18.63
N ILE A 55 -3.65 -6.46 17.49
CA ILE A 55 -3.05 -6.44 16.16
C ILE A 55 -3.83 -5.45 15.30
N ALA A 56 -3.17 -4.55 14.59
CA ALA A 56 -3.82 -3.72 13.58
C ALA A 56 -3.27 -4.03 12.18
N ASP A 57 -4.15 -4.18 11.19
CA ASP A 57 -3.78 -4.17 9.77
C ASP A 57 -4.26 -2.85 9.14
N LEU A 58 -3.30 -2.01 8.72
CA LEU A 58 -3.55 -0.68 8.19
C LEU A 58 -3.50 -0.69 6.65
N GLY A 59 -4.58 -0.23 6.03
CA GLY A 59 -4.82 -0.40 4.59
C GLY A 59 -5.31 -1.81 4.27
N CYS A 60 -6.29 -2.30 5.03
CA CYS A 60 -6.76 -3.69 4.94
C CYS A 60 -7.60 -3.99 3.67
N SER A 61 -8.13 -2.94 3.02
CA SER A 61 -9.11 -3.02 1.94
C SER A 61 -10.31 -3.90 2.34
N VAL A 62 -10.80 -4.72 1.42
CA VAL A 62 -12.05 -5.50 1.53
C VAL A 62 -11.83 -7.01 1.71
N GLY A 63 -10.57 -7.44 1.82
CA GLY A 63 -10.19 -8.85 1.81
C GLY A 63 -9.98 -9.45 0.40
N PRO A 64 -9.51 -10.71 0.32
CA PRO A 64 -9.22 -11.62 1.44
C PRO A 64 -7.78 -11.48 1.97
N ASN A 65 -6.96 -10.62 1.36
CA ASN A 65 -5.53 -10.54 1.66
C ASN A 65 -5.24 -10.17 3.12
N THR A 66 -5.99 -9.22 3.69
CA THR A 66 -5.91 -8.88 5.12
C THR A 66 -6.20 -10.07 6.04
N LEU A 67 -7.18 -10.91 5.69
CA LEU A 67 -7.56 -12.09 6.48
C LEU A 67 -6.43 -13.13 6.49
N ILE A 68 -5.76 -13.33 5.34
CA ILE A 68 -4.59 -14.21 5.23
C ILE A 68 -3.44 -13.69 6.09
N THR A 69 -3.17 -12.38 6.03
CA THR A 69 -2.14 -11.72 6.85
C THR A 69 -2.40 -11.93 8.34
N VAL A 70 -3.60 -11.57 8.81
CA VAL A 70 -3.97 -11.68 10.22
C VAL A 70 -3.90 -13.12 10.69
N HIS A 71 -4.41 -14.06 9.90
CA HIS A 71 -4.31 -15.48 10.21
C HIS A 71 -2.85 -15.92 10.38
N ASN A 72 -1.96 -15.56 9.45
CA ASN A 72 -0.54 -15.89 9.56
C ASN A 72 0.12 -15.31 10.83
N ILE A 73 -0.24 -14.09 11.24
CA ILE A 73 0.28 -13.45 12.46
C ILE A 73 -0.26 -14.16 13.70
N VAL A 74 -1.58 -14.37 13.79
CA VAL A 74 -2.23 -15.03 14.93
C VAL A 74 -1.71 -16.44 15.11
N GLU A 75 -1.62 -17.24 14.04
CA GLU A 75 -1.06 -18.60 14.09
C GLU A 75 0.38 -18.58 14.60
N ALA A 76 1.22 -17.68 14.10
CA ALA A 76 2.62 -17.59 14.52
C ALA A 76 2.77 -17.30 16.02
N ILE A 77 1.89 -16.46 16.58
CA ILE A 77 1.88 -16.14 18.02
C ILE A 77 1.35 -17.33 18.83
N LYS A 78 0.22 -17.92 18.38
CA LYS A 78 -0.41 -19.07 19.05
C LYS A 78 0.50 -20.29 19.17
N LEU A 79 1.35 -20.54 18.17
CA LEU A 79 2.33 -21.62 18.23
C LEU A 79 3.26 -21.52 19.46
N LYS A 80 3.48 -20.31 19.99
CA LYS A 80 4.27 -20.07 21.19
C LYS A 80 3.44 -19.80 22.44
N HIS A 81 2.30 -19.14 22.25
CA HIS A 81 1.44 -18.66 23.34
C HIS A 81 -0.01 -19.07 23.07
N PRO A 82 -0.35 -20.36 23.18
CA PRO A 82 -1.67 -20.89 22.81
C PRO A 82 -2.83 -20.32 23.65
N GLN A 83 -2.53 -19.80 24.84
CA GLN A 83 -3.50 -19.25 25.80
C GLN A 83 -3.88 -17.78 25.54
N LYS A 84 -3.30 -17.11 24.53
CA LYS A 84 -3.55 -15.69 24.27
C LYS A 84 -4.88 -15.46 23.57
N GLU A 85 -5.53 -14.37 23.95
CA GLU A 85 -6.66 -13.81 23.21
C GLU A 85 -6.18 -12.78 22.19
N PHE A 86 -6.90 -12.63 21.09
CA PHE A 86 -6.50 -11.73 20.00
C PHE A 86 -7.60 -10.73 19.71
N GLN A 87 -7.22 -9.45 19.70
CA GLN A 87 -8.05 -8.34 19.25
C GLN A 87 -7.45 -7.80 17.96
N VAL A 88 -8.15 -7.97 16.84
CA VAL A 88 -7.69 -7.54 15.52
C VAL A 88 -8.49 -6.32 15.07
N TYR A 89 -7.76 -5.29 14.66
CA TYR A 89 -8.29 -4.07 14.08
C TYR A 89 -7.97 -4.05 12.59
N PHE A 90 -9.01 -3.94 11.77
CA PHE A 90 -8.92 -3.76 10.34
C PHE A 90 -9.16 -2.29 10.03
N SER A 91 -8.13 -1.57 9.57
CA SER A 91 -8.21 -0.15 9.31
C SER A 91 -8.01 0.17 7.85
N ASP A 92 -8.84 1.07 7.33
CA ASP A 92 -8.75 1.61 5.98
C ASP A 92 -9.44 3.00 5.93
N GLN A 93 -9.45 3.63 4.76
CA GLN A 93 -10.18 4.88 4.53
C GLN A 93 -11.66 4.74 4.88
N VAL A 94 -12.31 5.86 5.20
CA VAL A 94 -13.73 5.90 5.58
C VAL A 94 -14.63 5.29 4.50
N ASP A 95 -14.29 5.52 3.23
CA ASP A 95 -15.06 5.05 2.08
C ASP A 95 -14.76 3.60 1.67
N ASN A 96 -13.91 2.89 2.42
CA ASN A 96 -13.67 1.47 2.17
C ASN A 96 -14.94 0.65 2.44
N ASP A 97 -15.13 -0.40 1.65
CA ASP A 97 -16.26 -1.31 1.79
C ASP A 97 -16.04 -2.32 2.93
N PHE A 98 -16.20 -1.83 4.16
CA PHE A 98 -16.16 -2.65 5.37
C PHE A 98 -17.28 -3.71 5.41
N ASN A 99 -18.39 -3.52 4.69
CA ASN A 99 -19.47 -4.50 4.65
C ASN A 99 -19.01 -5.79 3.95
N THR A 100 -18.33 -5.66 2.81
CA THR A 100 -17.72 -6.82 2.12
C THR A 100 -16.64 -7.47 2.98
N LEU A 101 -15.80 -6.68 3.67
CA LEU A 101 -14.81 -7.22 4.59
C LEU A 101 -15.47 -8.03 5.73
N PHE A 102 -16.45 -7.46 6.42
CA PHE A 102 -17.11 -8.10 7.56
C PHE A 102 -17.88 -9.36 7.15
N SER A 103 -18.52 -9.34 5.97
CA SER A 103 -19.21 -10.51 5.41
C SER A 103 -18.24 -11.64 5.04
N SER A 104 -16.96 -11.32 4.84
CA SER A 104 -15.91 -12.28 4.48
C SER A 104 -15.12 -12.82 5.68
N LEU A 105 -15.41 -12.37 6.91
CA LEU A 105 -14.70 -12.83 8.11
C LEU A 105 -14.94 -14.34 8.35
N PRO A 106 -13.90 -15.15 8.62
CA PRO A 106 -14.09 -16.57 8.91
C PRO A 106 -14.93 -16.76 10.18
N PRO A 107 -15.93 -17.65 10.18
CA PRO A 107 -16.79 -17.89 11.35
C PRO A 107 -16.04 -18.55 12.52
N ASP A 108 -15.03 -19.35 12.20
CA ASP A 108 -14.16 -20.12 13.10
C ASP A 108 -12.86 -19.38 13.45
N ARG A 109 -12.80 -18.07 13.20
CA ARG A 109 -11.62 -17.26 13.53
C ARG A 109 -11.36 -17.22 15.03
N ASP A 110 -10.09 -17.24 15.37
CA ASP A 110 -9.60 -17.21 16.75
C ASP A 110 -9.30 -15.78 17.28
N TYR A 111 -10.02 -14.78 16.78
CA TYR A 111 -9.80 -13.39 17.15
C TYR A 111 -11.09 -12.57 17.10
N HIS A 112 -11.17 -11.57 17.97
CA HIS A 112 -12.18 -10.52 17.88
C HIS A 112 -11.79 -9.54 16.79
N ALA A 113 -12.76 -9.10 15.99
CA ALA A 113 -12.53 -8.23 14.83
C ALA A 113 -13.23 -6.89 15.02
N VAL A 114 -12.54 -5.80 14.72
CA VAL A 114 -13.06 -4.42 14.77
C VAL A 114 -12.64 -3.69 13.49
N GLY A 115 -13.55 -2.96 12.86
CA GLY A 115 -13.21 -2.03 11.78
C GLY A 115 -12.88 -0.64 12.32
N VAL A 116 -11.84 0.00 11.78
CA VAL A 116 -11.37 1.33 12.20
C VAL A 116 -11.24 2.24 10.97
N PRO A 117 -12.29 3.00 10.63
CA PRO A 117 -12.26 3.89 9.47
C PRO A 117 -11.42 5.15 9.76
N GLY A 118 -10.49 5.47 8.87
CA GLY A 118 -9.70 6.69 8.95
C GLY A 118 -8.34 6.60 8.24
N SER A 119 -7.72 7.75 8.01
CA SER A 119 -6.40 7.80 7.41
C SER A 119 -5.33 7.36 8.42
N PHE A 120 -4.54 6.36 8.05
CA PHE A 120 -3.39 5.91 8.83
C PHE A 120 -2.24 6.94 8.86
N TYR A 121 -2.33 8.06 8.14
CA TYR A 121 -1.43 9.21 8.34
C TYR A 121 -1.77 10.06 9.56
N GLN A 122 -2.82 9.69 10.29
CA GLN A 122 -3.23 10.30 11.55
C GLN A 122 -3.30 9.24 12.65
N ARG A 123 -3.60 9.67 13.87
CA ARG A 123 -3.91 8.76 14.97
C ARG A 123 -5.30 8.15 14.79
N LEU A 124 -5.36 6.84 15.00
CA LEU A 124 -6.52 5.97 14.88
C LEU A 124 -6.82 5.24 16.20
N PHE A 125 -5.81 5.04 17.06
CA PHE A 125 -5.91 4.23 18.27
C PHE A 125 -5.52 5.01 19.53
N PRO A 126 -5.96 4.58 20.73
CA PRO A 126 -5.43 5.08 21.99
C PRO A 126 -3.93 4.82 22.14
N ARG A 127 -3.28 5.58 23.02
CA ARG A 127 -1.84 5.43 23.27
C ARG A 127 -1.51 4.04 23.81
N SER A 128 -0.40 3.48 23.34
CA SER A 128 0.14 2.19 23.81
C SER A 128 -0.91 1.07 23.87
N SER A 129 -1.76 0.99 22.84
CA SER A 129 -2.86 0.02 22.76
C SER A 129 -2.60 -1.12 21.79
N LEU A 130 -1.55 -1.05 20.97
CA LEU A 130 -1.22 -2.05 19.95
C LEU A 130 0.12 -2.72 20.24
N GLN A 131 0.16 -4.06 20.19
CA GLN A 131 1.41 -4.82 20.27
C GLN A 131 2.03 -5.02 18.88
N ILE A 132 1.18 -5.22 17.86
CA ILE A 132 1.62 -5.47 16.49
C ILE A 132 0.81 -4.62 15.53
N VAL A 133 1.51 -3.94 14.63
CA VAL A 133 0.92 -3.24 13.49
C VAL A 133 1.48 -3.85 12.22
N HIS A 134 0.61 -4.10 11.27
CA HIS A 134 0.96 -4.53 9.93
C HIS A 134 0.42 -3.51 8.92
N CYS A 135 1.16 -3.29 7.83
CA CYS A 135 0.74 -2.45 6.71
C CYS A 135 1.35 -3.00 5.43
N SER A 136 0.52 -3.54 4.53
CA SER A 136 0.98 -4.11 3.26
C SER A 136 0.39 -3.40 2.05
N THR A 137 1.26 -2.99 1.13
CA THR A 137 0.89 -2.35 -0.14
C THR A 137 -0.03 -1.12 0.00
N ALA A 138 0.08 -0.39 1.11
CA ALA A 138 -0.71 0.81 1.38
C ALA A 138 0.15 2.08 1.50
N LEU A 139 1.33 2.01 2.13
CA LEU A 139 2.18 3.18 2.46
C LEU A 139 2.77 3.93 1.25
N HIS A 140 2.62 3.40 0.04
CA HIS A 140 3.03 4.06 -1.21
C HIS A 140 1.97 5.03 -1.76
N TRP A 141 0.74 4.98 -1.24
CA TRP A 141 -0.33 5.95 -1.53
C TRP A 141 -0.12 7.20 -0.70
N LEU A 142 0.04 8.35 -1.34
CA LEU A 142 0.29 9.63 -0.67
C LEU A 142 -0.99 10.16 0.01
N SER A 143 -0.81 10.94 1.08
CA SER A 143 -1.92 11.61 1.78
C SER A 143 -2.55 12.75 0.97
N ARG A 144 -1.91 13.16 -0.13
CA ARG A 144 -2.44 14.07 -1.14
C ARG A 144 -1.57 14.03 -2.38
N SER A 145 -2.14 14.42 -3.51
CA SER A 145 -1.36 14.69 -4.72
C SER A 145 -0.38 15.85 -4.46
N PRO A 146 0.89 15.74 -4.88
CA PRO A 146 1.85 16.84 -4.76
C PRO A 146 1.38 18.08 -5.53
N SER A 147 1.50 19.26 -4.90
CA SER A 147 1.17 20.54 -5.53
C SER A 147 2.31 21.00 -6.43
N VAL A 148 2.42 20.42 -7.62
CA VAL A 148 3.46 20.72 -8.61
C VAL A 148 2.86 20.81 -10.02
N GLU A 149 3.37 21.76 -10.82
CA GLU A 149 3.00 21.87 -12.22
C GLU A 149 3.62 20.69 -13.01
N ASN A 150 2.76 19.83 -13.55
CA ASN A 150 3.16 18.60 -14.24
C ASN A 150 2.44 18.46 -15.58
N ARG A 151 2.44 19.52 -16.40
CA ARG A 151 1.65 19.58 -17.65
C ARG A 151 1.88 18.37 -18.57
N GLY A 152 0.79 17.87 -19.13
CA GLY A 152 0.69 16.71 -20.00
C GLY A 152 1.01 15.39 -19.31
N ARG A 153 1.12 15.38 -17.96
CA ARG A 153 1.55 14.23 -17.18
C ARG A 153 0.74 14.07 -15.91
N ILE A 154 0.57 12.82 -15.50
CA ILE A 154 -0.08 12.46 -14.24
C ILE A 154 0.90 11.87 -13.23
N GLY A 155 2.06 11.40 -13.70
CA GLY A 155 3.09 10.79 -12.87
C GLY A 155 4.39 11.56 -12.90
N TYR A 156 5.32 11.15 -12.03
CA TYR A 156 6.63 11.76 -11.89
C TYR A 156 7.74 10.99 -12.64
N SER A 157 7.44 9.79 -13.16
CA SER A 157 8.44 8.83 -13.66
C SER A 157 9.21 9.32 -14.90
N ARG A 158 8.54 10.11 -15.75
CA ARG A 158 9.08 10.76 -16.97
C ARG A 158 9.14 12.28 -16.86
N ALA A 159 8.99 12.81 -15.64
CA ALA A 159 8.96 14.24 -15.38
C ALA A 159 10.36 14.79 -15.06
N GLY A 160 10.47 16.12 -14.94
CA GLY A 160 11.70 16.76 -14.50
C GLY A 160 11.96 16.58 -13.00
N GLN A 161 13.21 16.82 -12.58
CA GLN A 161 13.64 16.58 -11.20
C GLN A 161 12.78 17.30 -10.15
N ALA A 162 12.32 18.53 -10.44
CA ALA A 162 11.47 19.28 -9.51
C ALA A 162 10.15 18.57 -9.17
N VAL A 163 9.57 17.84 -10.12
CA VAL A 163 8.37 17.01 -9.90
C VAL A 163 8.71 15.80 -9.05
N VAL A 164 9.80 15.10 -9.37
CA VAL A 164 10.29 13.95 -8.59
C VAL A 164 10.53 14.35 -7.13
N ASP A 165 11.20 15.48 -6.90
CA ASP A 165 11.48 15.99 -5.56
C ASP A 165 10.20 16.37 -4.80
N ALA A 166 9.18 16.89 -5.49
CA ALA A 166 7.89 17.20 -4.87
C ALA A 166 7.18 15.94 -4.37
N TYR A 167 7.20 14.87 -5.17
CA TYR A 167 6.66 13.56 -4.79
C TYR A 167 7.46 12.94 -3.63
N ALA A 168 8.80 12.97 -3.71
CA ALA A 168 9.68 12.46 -2.66
C ALA A 168 9.47 13.20 -1.32
N ARG A 169 9.35 14.53 -1.34
CA ARG A 169 9.05 15.34 -0.15
C ARG A 169 7.70 15.00 0.45
N GLN A 170 6.66 14.87 -0.37
CA GLN A 170 5.32 14.50 0.10
C GLN A 170 5.35 13.11 0.75
N HIS A 171 6.01 12.13 0.11
CA HIS A 171 6.18 10.79 0.68
C HIS A 171 6.92 10.80 2.01
N ALA A 172 8.05 11.52 2.11
CA ALA A 172 8.82 11.61 3.34
C ALA A 172 8.00 12.21 4.50
N GLN A 173 7.22 13.25 4.23
CA GLN A 173 6.30 13.85 5.21
C GLN A 173 5.22 12.87 5.65
N ASP A 174 4.65 12.12 4.70
CA ASP A 174 3.59 11.16 4.97
C ASP A 174 4.09 9.97 5.79
N VAL A 175 5.25 9.41 5.45
CA VAL A 175 5.87 8.33 6.21
C VAL A 175 6.30 8.81 7.61
N SER A 176 6.82 10.04 7.77
CA SER A 176 7.13 10.57 9.10
C SER A 176 5.89 10.67 9.98
N LYS A 177 4.79 11.26 9.46
CA LYS A 177 3.51 11.34 10.19
C LYS A 177 2.93 9.97 10.52
N PHE A 178 3.04 9.03 9.60
CA PHE A 178 2.68 7.64 9.85
C PHE A 178 3.45 7.08 11.04
N LEU A 179 4.79 7.19 11.03
CA LEU A 179 5.63 6.70 12.12
C LEU A 179 5.34 7.42 13.44
N GLU A 180 5.15 8.74 13.45
CA GLU A 180 4.77 9.53 14.63
C GLU A 180 3.46 9.04 15.24
N ALA A 181 2.42 8.86 14.42
CA ALA A 181 1.13 8.35 14.89
C ALA A 181 1.26 6.92 15.44
N ARG A 182 2.01 6.04 14.76
CA ARG A 182 2.25 4.67 15.24
C ARG A 182 3.08 4.63 16.51
N ALA A 183 4.02 5.56 16.70
CA ALA A 183 4.85 5.61 17.90
C ALA A 183 4.04 5.91 19.17
N GLU A 184 2.98 6.70 19.07
CA GLU A 184 2.05 6.92 20.17
C GLU A 184 1.18 5.69 20.47
N GLU A 185 0.79 4.94 19.44
CA GLU A 185 -0.21 3.87 19.53
C GLU A 185 0.38 2.50 19.86
N VAL A 186 1.59 2.23 19.39
CA VAL A 186 2.31 0.98 19.60
C VAL A 186 2.97 1.01 20.97
N VAL A 187 2.82 -0.05 21.76
CA VAL A 187 3.50 -0.19 23.05
C VAL A 187 5.02 -0.13 22.89
N PRO A 188 5.79 0.35 23.87
CA PRO A 188 7.24 0.22 23.87
C PRO A 188 7.68 -1.24 23.63
N GLY A 189 8.60 -1.45 22.69
CA GLY A 189 9.03 -2.77 22.24
C GLY A 189 8.06 -3.52 21.31
N GLY A 190 6.89 -2.95 21.01
CA GLY A 190 5.94 -3.47 20.03
C GLY A 190 6.47 -3.42 18.59
N LEU A 191 5.84 -4.17 17.70
CA LEU A 191 6.33 -4.41 16.35
C LEU A 191 5.49 -3.70 15.30
N LEU A 192 6.15 -3.14 14.29
CA LEU A 192 5.54 -2.57 13.10
C LEU A 192 6.13 -3.25 11.86
N MET A 193 5.29 -4.01 11.16
CA MET A 193 5.64 -4.82 9.99
C MET A 193 5.13 -4.13 8.73
N LEU A 194 6.03 -3.70 7.87
CA LEU A 194 5.70 -3.03 6.62
C LEU A 194 6.03 -3.94 5.44
N ILE A 195 5.11 -4.02 4.49
CA ILE A 195 5.38 -4.59 3.17
C ILE A 195 4.98 -3.55 2.13
N LEU A 196 5.90 -3.13 1.27
CA LEU A 196 5.60 -2.09 0.29
C LEU A 196 6.32 -2.29 -1.03
N PRO A 197 5.66 -1.95 -2.16
CA PRO A 197 6.35 -1.82 -3.43
C PRO A 197 7.36 -0.67 -3.32
N ALA A 198 8.58 -0.92 -3.76
CA ALA A 198 9.69 0.00 -3.63
C ALA A 198 10.53 0.00 -4.91
N ARG A 199 11.55 0.85 -4.92
CA ARG A 199 12.50 1.03 -6.01
C ARG A 199 13.88 0.59 -5.53
N PRO A 200 14.62 -0.27 -6.26
CA PRO A 200 16.01 -0.50 -5.89
C PRO A 200 16.84 0.77 -6.02
N ASN A 201 17.84 0.93 -5.15
CA ASN A 201 18.74 2.09 -5.16
C ASN A 201 19.40 2.23 -6.54
N GLY A 202 19.53 3.48 -7.03
CA GLY A 202 20.11 3.78 -8.34
C GLY A 202 19.26 3.40 -9.56
N VAL A 203 18.13 2.71 -9.41
CA VAL A 203 17.22 2.40 -10.53
C VAL A 203 16.35 3.63 -10.84
N PRO A 204 16.31 4.13 -12.09
CA PRO A 204 15.42 5.23 -12.47
C PRO A 204 13.94 4.92 -12.23
N HIS A 205 13.15 5.92 -11.82
CA HIS A 205 11.71 5.76 -11.57
C HIS A 205 10.94 5.24 -12.80
N SER A 206 11.37 5.61 -14.01
CA SER A 206 10.78 5.15 -15.28
C SER A 206 10.96 3.65 -15.58
N ARG A 207 11.83 2.97 -14.81
CA ARG A 207 12.04 1.50 -14.85
C ARG A 207 11.33 0.76 -13.72
N VAL A 208 10.54 1.43 -12.88
CA VAL A 208 9.69 0.75 -11.89
C VAL A 208 8.41 0.28 -12.58
N GLY A 209 8.07 -1.00 -12.45
CA GLY A 209 6.96 -1.60 -13.21
C GLY A 209 5.62 -0.89 -13.01
N GLN A 210 5.31 -0.49 -11.78
CA GLN A 210 4.09 0.22 -11.45
C GLN A 210 4.06 1.63 -12.09
N ASN A 211 5.19 2.32 -12.13
CA ASN A 211 5.30 3.61 -12.83
C ASN A 211 5.09 3.46 -14.34
N VAL A 212 5.52 2.36 -14.95
CA VAL A 212 5.24 2.10 -16.38
C VAL A 212 3.73 1.98 -16.63
N VAL A 213 2.96 1.45 -15.68
CA VAL A 213 1.50 1.39 -15.81
C VAL A 213 0.86 2.76 -15.62
N VAL A 214 1.38 3.59 -14.70
CA VAL A 214 0.95 4.99 -14.57
C VAL A 214 1.25 5.78 -15.85
N ASP A 215 2.41 5.59 -16.48
CA ASP A 215 2.72 6.17 -17.78
C ASP A 215 1.74 5.70 -18.88
N ALA A 216 1.30 4.43 -18.83
CA ALA A 216 0.31 3.91 -19.77
C ALA A 216 -1.09 4.52 -19.56
N LEU A 217 -1.47 4.79 -18.30
CA LEU A 217 -2.69 5.52 -17.95
C LEU A 217 -2.62 6.98 -18.44
N GLU A 218 -1.48 7.65 -18.23
CA GLU A 218 -1.18 8.98 -18.76
C GLU A 218 -1.39 9.03 -20.28
N ASP A 219 -0.76 8.09 -21.00
CA ASP A 219 -0.88 7.99 -22.45
C ASP A 219 -2.33 7.70 -22.91
N CYS A 220 -3.19 7.10 -22.07
CA CYS A 220 -4.62 6.94 -22.35
C CYS A 220 -5.36 8.27 -22.21
N LEU A 221 -5.14 8.99 -21.11
CA LEU A 221 -5.77 10.29 -20.85
C LEU A 221 -5.38 11.32 -21.92
N MET A 222 -4.10 11.41 -22.26
CA MET A 222 -3.64 12.32 -23.32
C MET A 222 -4.21 11.96 -24.71
N ASP A 223 -4.42 10.67 -25.01
CA ASP A 223 -5.09 10.28 -26.26
C ASP A 223 -6.57 10.70 -26.29
N LEU A 224 -7.25 10.71 -25.13
CA LEU A 224 -8.62 11.19 -25.01
C LEU A 224 -8.68 12.71 -25.12
N ALA A 225 -7.73 13.42 -24.49
CA ALA A 225 -7.62 14.88 -24.56
C ALA A 225 -7.37 15.36 -25.99
N ARG A 226 -6.41 14.77 -26.72
CA ARG A 226 -6.14 15.08 -28.13
C ARG A 226 -7.33 14.85 -29.06
N LYS A 227 -8.26 13.98 -28.67
CA LYS A 227 -9.50 13.71 -29.41
C LYS A 227 -10.65 14.63 -29.01
N GLY A 228 -10.43 15.56 -28.08
CA GLY A 228 -11.46 16.45 -27.53
C GLY A 228 -12.53 15.71 -26.70
N ILE A 229 -12.22 14.52 -26.18
CA ILE A 229 -13.16 13.74 -25.35
C ILE A 229 -13.12 14.20 -23.89
N ILE A 230 -11.95 14.66 -23.44
CA ILE A 230 -11.75 15.28 -22.13
C ILE A 230 -10.94 16.57 -22.32
N ASP A 231 -11.05 17.49 -21.36
CA ASP A 231 -10.25 18.71 -21.36
C ASP A 231 -8.80 18.38 -20.97
N GLU A 232 -7.81 18.90 -21.72
CA GLU A 232 -6.38 18.71 -21.42
C GLU A 232 -6.01 19.33 -20.06
N GLU A 233 -6.64 20.46 -19.69
CA GLU A 233 -6.47 21.11 -18.40
C GLU A 233 -6.78 20.18 -17.21
N LYS A 234 -7.78 19.29 -17.35
CA LYS A 234 -8.10 18.30 -16.30
C LYS A 234 -7.00 17.26 -16.13
N VAL A 235 -6.25 16.97 -17.19
CA VAL A 235 -5.08 16.09 -17.12
C VAL A 235 -3.91 16.82 -16.46
N ASP A 236 -3.69 18.09 -16.82
CA ASP A 236 -2.63 18.94 -16.24
C ASP A 236 -2.79 19.16 -14.73
N GLU A 237 -4.04 19.24 -14.25
CA GLU A 237 -4.35 19.39 -12.82
C GLU A 237 -4.26 18.07 -12.03
N PHE A 238 -4.26 16.93 -12.72
CA PHE A 238 -4.33 15.62 -12.08
C PHE A 238 -2.93 15.01 -11.89
N ASN A 239 -2.54 14.85 -10.62
CA ASN A 239 -1.33 14.16 -10.23
C ASN A 239 -1.69 12.88 -9.46
N CYS A 240 -1.24 11.74 -9.96
CA CYS A 240 -1.45 10.43 -9.37
C CYS A 240 -0.79 10.36 -7.98
N PRO A 241 -1.51 10.11 -6.88
CA PRO A 241 -0.99 10.21 -5.52
C PRO A 241 -0.25 8.93 -5.11
N THR A 242 0.74 8.49 -5.88
CA THR A 242 1.57 7.33 -5.56
C THR A 242 3.06 7.67 -5.65
N TYR A 243 3.85 7.09 -4.74
CA TYR A 243 5.30 7.19 -4.78
C TYR A 243 5.96 5.89 -4.34
N TYR A 244 6.87 5.39 -5.19
CA TYR A 244 7.68 4.21 -4.92
C TYR A 244 9.07 4.62 -4.42
N THR A 245 9.21 4.63 -3.10
CA THR A 245 10.45 4.98 -2.39
C THR A 245 11.60 4.04 -2.71
N SER A 246 12.83 4.56 -2.69
CA SER A 246 14.00 3.69 -2.63
C SER A 246 14.20 3.06 -1.26
N THR A 247 15.00 1.99 -1.19
CA THR A 247 15.40 1.38 0.09
C THR A 247 16.14 2.40 0.96
N GLN A 248 17.05 3.18 0.36
CA GLN A 248 17.80 4.24 1.06
C GLN A 248 16.88 5.36 1.57
N GLU A 249 15.97 5.87 0.72
CA GLU A 249 15.02 6.91 1.14
C GLU A 249 14.18 6.46 2.35
N LEU A 250 13.67 5.22 2.33
CA LEU A 250 12.87 4.71 3.45
C LEU A 250 13.71 4.53 4.72
N GLU A 251 14.93 3.99 4.59
CA GLU A 251 15.85 3.83 5.71
C GLU A 251 16.22 5.17 6.36
N GLU A 252 16.49 6.19 5.54
CA GLU A 252 16.78 7.55 5.99
C GLU A 252 15.60 8.16 6.74
N ILE A 253 14.37 8.05 6.23
CA ILE A 253 13.17 8.56 6.90
C ILE A 253 13.00 7.91 8.28
N VAL A 254 13.13 6.57 8.37
CA VAL A 254 12.98 5.86 9.66
C VAL A 254 14.08 6.26 10.64
N LYS A 255 15.34 6.37 10.18
CA LYS A 255 16.47 6.79 11.02
C LYS A 255 16.30 8.21 11.54
N LEU A 256 15.86 9.14 10.68
CA LEU A 256 15.64 10.54 11.04
C LEU A 256 14.49 10.70 12.03
N ASN A 257 13.41 9.94 11.86
CA ASN A 257 12.27 9.96 12.77
C ASN A 257 12.65 9.42 14.16
N ALA A 258 13.58 8.46 14.22
CA ALA A 258 14.19 7.92 15.44
C ALA A 258 13.23 7.27 16.46
N LEU A 259 11.92 7.17 16.19
CA LEU A 259 10.92 6.54 17.08
C LEU A 259 10.93 5.00 17.03
N PHE A 260 11.47 4.43 15.96
CA PHE A 260 11.57 2.98 15.76
C PHE A 260 13.01 2.58 15.43
N SER A 261 13.43 1.40 15.89
CA SER A 261 14.63 0.71 15.39
C SER A 261 14.27 -0.16 14.18
N ILE A 262 15.16 -0.20 13.18
CA ILE A 262 15.04 -1.13 12.05
C ILE A 262 15.64 -2.47 12.51
N GLU A 263 14.79 -3.43 12.83
CA GLU A 263 15.22 -4.79 13.18
C GLU A 263 15.56 -5.61 11.93
N ARG A 264 14.84 -5.35 10.83
CA ARG A 264 15.15 -5.92 9.52
C ARG A 264 14.60 -5.08 8.39
N MET A 265 15.33 -5.07 7.29
CA MET A 265 14.88 -4.55 6.00
C MET A 265 15.42 -5.47 4.91
N GLU A 266 14.54 -6.14 4.17
CA GLU A 266 14.95 -7.08 3.13
C GLU A 266 14.03 -7.06 1.91
N SER A 267 14.62 -7.38 0.76
CA SER A 267 13.89 -7.58 -0.48
C SER A 267 13.18 -8.92 -0.45
N LEU A 268 11.87 -8.92 -0.69
CA LEU A 268 11.11 -10.14 -0.90
C LEU A 268 11.43 -10.75 -2.28
N PRO A 269 11.27 -12.08 -2.45
CA PRO A 269 11.42 -12.73 -3.74
C PRO A 269 10.66 -11.97 -4.85
N PRO A 270 11.31 -11.70 -6.00
CA PRO A 270 10.70 -10.92 -7.06
C PRO A 270 9.50 -11.68 -7.63
N ILE A 271 8.39 -10.96 -7.82
CA ILE A 271 7.24 -11.47 -8.55
C ILE A 271 7.39 -10.95 -9.98
N ASN A 272 7.54 -11.86 -10.94
CA ASN A 272 7.56 -11.47 -12.34
C ASN A 272 6.13 -11.06 -12.75
N ASN A 273 5.92 -9.74 -12.88
CA ASN A 273 4.61 -9.15 -13.18
C ASN A 273 3.94 -9.80 -14.40
N ILE A 274 4.68 -10.01 -15.49
CA ILE A 274 4.10 -10.52 -16.74
C ILE A 274 3.73 -12.01 -16.62
N LEU A 275 4.58 -12.81 -15.99
CA LEU A 275 4.26 -14.23 -15.74
C LEU A 275 3.11 -14.38 -14.73
N HIS A 276 3.04 -13.49 -13.73
CA HIS A 276 2.01 -13.51 -12.70
C HIS A 276 0.63 -13.20 -13.29
N PHE A 277 0.51 -12.14 -14.10
CA PHE A 277 -0.77 -11.70 -14.64
C PHE A 277 -1.25 -12.52 -15.85
N ARG A 278 -0.39 -13.28 -16.52
CA ARG A 278 -0.69 -14.13 -17.70
C ARG A 278 -1.21 -13.38 -18.95
N SER A 279 -1.73 -12.16 -18.81
CA SER A 279 -2.20 -11.29 -19.89
C SER A 279 -2.21 -9.81 -19.46
N PHE A 280 -2.11 -8.89 -20.43
CA PHE A 280 -2.26 -7.46 -20.17
C PHE A 280 -3.66 -7.06 -19.73
N LYS A 281 -4.68 -7.85 -20.08
CA LYS A 281 -6.05 -7.63 -19.59
C LYS A 281 -6.12 -7.80 -18.07
N GLN A 282 -5.43 -8.81 -17.53
CA GLN A 282 -5.39 -9.02 -16.08
C GLN A 282 -4.61 -7.91 -15.35
N VAL A 283 -3.56 -7.37 -15.98
CA VAL A 283 -2.88 -6.16 -15.48
C VAL A 283 -3.87 -4.99 -15.44
N SER A 284 -4.61 -4.77 -16.52
CA SER A 284 -5.63 -3.71 -16.61
C SER A 284 -6.68 -3.83 -15.49
N LEU A 285 -7.20 -5.04 -15.26
CA LEU A 285 -8.18 -5.29 -14.19
C LEU A 285 -7.59 -5.08 -12.79
N THR A 286 -6.33 -5.46 -12.57
CA THR A 286 -5.64 -5.23 -11.29
C THR A 286 -5.49 -3.75 -10.99
N PHE A 287 -5.14 -2.95 -12.01
CA PHE A 287 -5.06 -1.50 -11.86
C PHE A 287 -6.43 -0.84 -11.80
N ARG A 288 -7.43 -1.33 -12.54
CA ARG A 288 -8.83 -0.90 -12.42
C ARG A 288 -9.28 -1.00 -10.96
N ALA A 289 -9.09 -2.17 -10.35
CA ALA A 289 -9.50 -2.42 -8.97
C ALA A 289 -8.84 -1.49 -7.92
N ALA A 290 -7.71 -0.85 -8.26
CA ALA A 290 -7.01 0.08 -7.37
C ALA A 290 -7.17 1.56 -7.73
N PHE A 291 -7.37 1.89 -9.01
CA PHE A 291 -7.36 3.26 -9.52
C PHE A 291 -8.72 3.74 -10.03
N GLU A 292 -9.70 2.85 -10.19
CA GLU A 292 -10.98 3.22 -10.80
C GLU A 292 -11.68 4.36 -10.05
N HIS A 293 -11.74 4.30 -8.72
CA HIS A 293 -12.37 5.37 -7.94
C HIS A 293 -11.64 6.72 -8.12
N LEU A 294 -10.30 6.72 -8.19
CA LEU A 294 -9.50 7.92 -8.42
C LEU A 294 -9.78 8.50 -9.81
N ILE A 295 -9.78 7.66 -10.85
CA ILE A 295 -9.99 8.09 -12.24
C ILE A 295 -11.43 8.51 -12.48
N SER A 296 -12.42 7.79 -11.96
CA SER A 296 -13.84 8.11 -12.14
C SER A 296 -14.23 9.38 -11.39
N THR A 297 -13.63 9.67 -10.24
CA THR A 297 -13.86 10.92 -9.51
C THR A 297 -13.38 12.14 -10.30
N GLN A 298 -12.20 12.06 -10.94
CA GLN A 298 -11.62 13.19 -11.68
C GLN A 298 -12.19 13.33 -13.11
N PHE A 299 -12.39 12.23 -13.81
CA PHE A 299 -12.71 12.22 -15.24
C PHE A 299 -14.10 11.65 -15.58
N GLY A 300 -14.82 11.13 -14.58
CA GLY A 300 -16.14 10.51 -14.75
C GLY A 300 -16.07 9.01 -15.03
N GLN A 301 -17.12 8.28 -14.62
CA GLN A 301 -17.18 6.82 -14.73
C GLN A 301 -17.03 6.33 -16.18
N GLN A 302 -17.68 6.97 -17.15
CA GLN A 302 -17.60 6.58 -18.57
C GLN A 302 -16.15 6.65 -19.13
N ILE A 303 -15.34 7.59 -18.64
CA ILE A 303 -13.94 7.70 -19.03
C ILE A 303 -13.13 6.60 -18.35
N SER A 304 -13.37 6.36 -17.06
CA SER A 304 -12.78 5.25 -16.30
C SER A 304 -13.00 3.91 -17.01
N ASP A 305 -14.26 3.58 -17.34
CA ASP A 305 -14.64 2.36 -18.06
C ASP A 305 -13.87 2.24 -19.38
N LYS A 306 -13.90 3.29 -20.20
CA LYS A 306 -13.23 3.31 -21.50
C LYS A 306 -11.72 3.06 -21.39
N ILE A 307 -11.08 3.62 -20.35
CA ILE A 307 -9.65 3.41 -20.09
C ILE A 307 -9.39 1.96 -19.72
N PHE A 308 -10.06 1.43 -18.70
CA PHE A 308 -9.74 0.13 -18.12
C PHE A 308 -10.24 -1.06 -18.96
N ASP A 309 -11.36 -0.91 -19.67
CA ASP A 309 -11.91 -1.98 -20.52
C ASP A 309 -11.07 -2.21 -21.78
N THR A 310 -10.48 -1.15 -22.34
CA THR A 310 -9.86 -1.23 -23.66
C THR A 310 -8.54 -0.49 -23.79
N LEU A 311 -8.47 0.80 -23.45
CA LEU A 311 -7.32 1.62 -23.83
C LEU A 311 -6.04 1.22 -23.08
N LEU A 312 -6.14 0.98 -21.77
CA LEU A 312 -5.00 0.61 -20.94
C LEU A 312 -4.37 -0.69 -21.44
N THR A 313 -5.18 -1.73 -21.68
CA THR A 313 -4.70 -2.99 -22.25
C THR A 313 -3.93 -2.76 -23.56
N ARG A 314 -4.45 -1.91 -24.48
CA ARG A 314 -3.76 -1.59 -25.75
C ARG A 314 -2.45 -0.83 -25.53
N LYS A 315 -2.38 0.09 -24.56
CA LYS A 315 -1.14 0.81 -24.23
C LYS A 315 -0.10 -0.11 -23.60
N LEU A 316 -0.51 -0.99 -22.69
CA LEU A 316 0.36 -1.98 -22.05
C LEU A 316 1.00 -2.92 -23.07
N VAL A 317 0.25 -3.38 -24.09
CA VAL A 317 0.81 -4.17 -25.20
C VAL A 317 1.95 -3.42 -25.91
N LYS A 318 1.78 -2.12 -26.17
CA LYS A 318 2.84 -1.30 -26.80
C LYS A 318 4.04 -1.07 -25.87
N MET A 319 3.83 -1.13 -24.55
CA MET A 319 4.87 -0.97 -23.54
C MET A 319 5.49 -2.30 -23.07
N THR A 320 5.22 -3.43 -23.76
CA THR A 320 5.69 -4.77 -23.38
C THR A 320 7.18 -4.81 -23.04
N PHE A 321 8.04 -4.20 -23.87
CA PHE A 321 9.48 -4.19 -23.64
C PHE A 321 9.87 -3.43 -22.35
N ARG A 322 9.21 -2.30 -22.07
CA ARG A 322 9.44 -1.54 -20.83
C ARG A 322 8.99 -2.34 -19.60
N LEU A 323 7.87 -3.04 -19.69
CA LEU A 323 7.36 -3.88 -18.60
C LEU A 323 8.23 -5.12 -18.35
N LEU A 324 8.76 -5.75 -19.41
CA LEU A 324 9.68 -6.90 -19.30
C LEU A 324 11.03 -6.51 -18.69
N SER A 325 11.50 -5.30 -18.97
CA SER A 325 12.76 -4.76 -18.44
C SER A 325 12.59 -3.98 -17.13
N ALA A 326 11.35 -3.84 -16.65
CA ALA A 326 11.07 -3.11 -15.44
C ALA A 326 11.59 -3.87 -14.21
N SER A 327 12.12 -3.12 -13.26
CA SER A 327 12.45 -3.63 -11.95
C SER A 327 11.18 -3.78 -11.11
N SER A 328 11.13 -4.86 -10.33
CA SER A 328 10.13 -5.10 -9.31
C SER A 328 10.83 -5.34 -7.99
N LEU A 329 10.53 -4.53 -6.99
CA LEU A 329 11.01 -4.71 -5.62
C LEU A 329 9.82 -4.57 -4.68
N ASN A 330 9.65 -5.55 -3.79
CA ASN A 330 8.80 -5.42 -2.62
C ASN A 330 9.72 -5.55 -1.41
N LEU A 331 9.67 -4.58 -0.50
CA LEU A 331 10.44 -4.61 0.74
C LEU A 331 9.58 -5.18 1.85
N PHE A 332 10.16 -6.06 2.67
CA PHE A 332 9.70 -6.35 4.01
C PHE A 332 10.56 -5.56 5.00
N VAL A 333 9.92 -4.79 5.86
CA VAL A 333 10.57 -4.00 6.90
C VAL A 333 9.95 -4.37 8.24
N LEU A 334 10.79 -4.79 9.18
CA LEU A 334 10.41 -4.96 10.57
C LEU A 334 11.00 -3.83 11.38
N LEU A 335 10.10 -3.06 12.00
CA LEU A 335 10.43 -1.98 12.91
C LEU A 335 10.01 -2.38 14.33
N LYS A 336 10.79 -1.96 15.31
CA LYS A 336 10.46 -2.12 16.74
C LYS A 336 10.37 -0.75 17.40
N ARG A 337 9.30 -0.53 18.16
CA ARG A 337 9.10 0.71 18.91
C ARG A 337 10.19 0.81 19.98
N LYS A 338 10.97 1.90 19.97
CA LYS A 338 11.99 2.15 21.00
C LYS A 338 11.34 2.35 22.38
N GLN A 339 12.11 2.12 23.44
CA GLN A 339 11.68 2.45 24.79
C GLN A 339 11.55 3.96 24.95
N ASP A 340 10.69 4.42 25.86
CA ASP A 340 10.51 5.85 26.10
C ASP A 340 11.81 6.53 26.58
N ASP A 341 12.66 5.80 27.29
CA ASP A 341 13.97 6.27 27.77
C ASP A 341 15.04 6.40 26.64
N ASP A 342 14.85 5.73 25.50
CA ASP A 342 15.80 5.70 24.38
C ASP A 342 15.54 6.81 23.33
N ILE A 343 14.57 7.70 23.58
CA ILE A 343 14.09 8.73 22.63
C ILE A 343 14.59 10.14 23.01
N LEU A 344 15.40 10.26 24.08
CA LEU A 344 15.94 11.54 24.57
C LEU A 344 17.08 12.10 23.72
#